data_AF-A0A6S6S0Y2-F1
#
_entry.id   AF-A0A6S6S0Y2-F1
#
_cell.length_a   1.000
_cell.length_b   1.000
_cell.length_c   1.000
_cell.angle_alpha   90.00
_cell.angle_beta   90.00
_cell.angle_gamma   90.00
#
_symmetry.space_group_name_H-M   'P 1'
#
loop_
_entity.id
_entity.type
_entity.pdbx_description
1 polymer ?
#
loop_
_entity_poly.entity_id
_entity_poly.type
_entity_poly.pdbx_seq_one_letter_code
_entity_poly.pdbx_strand_id
1 'polypeptide(L)' 'MKPFKTGIAHIAEAYPNVPVVPLSIYGAGKALPRGEALFVPFIIDVNVGKAIYYQGENKLKYTKNLEKAVFNLEETVN' A
#
# COMPACT_ATOMS: atom_id res chain seq x y z
N MET A 1 7.32 5.09 9.15
CA MET A 1 6.61 3.89 8.65
C MET A 1 7.45 2.64 8.97
N LYS A 2 6.83 1.48 9.19
CA LYS A 2 7.58 0.21 9.29
C LYS A 2 7.73 -0.38 7.88
N PRO A 3 8.86 -1.03 7.56
CA PRO A 3 9.07 -1.64 6.25
C PRO A 3 8.03 -2.73 5.97
N PHE A 4 7.74 -2.95 4.69
CA PHE A 4 6.76 -3.95 4.29
C PHE A 4 7.29 -5.37 4.59
N LYS A 5 6.38 -6.25 5.02
CA LYS A 5 6.71 -7.66 5.24
C LYS A 5 6.67 -8.40 3.91
N THR A 6 7.51 -9.43 3.78
CA THR A 6 7.61 -10.25 2.56
C THR A 6 6.40 -11.14 2.27
N GLY A 7 5.43 -11.23 3.20
CA GLY A 7 4.22 -12.05 3.04
C GLY A 7 3.44 -11.76 1.75
N ILE A 8 3.41 -10.50 1.31
CA ILE A 8 2.75 -10.11 0.05
C ILE A 8 3.40 -10.77 -1.18
N ALA A 9 4.73 -10.92 -1.17
CA ALA A 9 5.44 -11.57 -2.26
C ALA A 9 5.16 -13.08 -2.34
N HIS A 10 4.93 -13.74 -1.20
CA HIS A 10 4.55 -15.15 -1.18
C HIS A 10 3.16 -15.38 -1.83
N ILE A 11 2.21 -14.49 -1.55
CA ILE A 11 0.87 -14.58 -2.14
C ILE A 11 0.95 -14.29 -3.65
N ALA A 12 1.69 -13.25 -4.03
CA ALA A 12 1.84 -12.87 -5.44
C ALA A 12 2.57 -13.94 -6.27
N GLU A 13 3.55 -14.64 -5.68
CA GLU A 13 4.22 -15.80 -6.31
C GLU A 13 3.28 -17.00 -6.47
N ALA A 14 2.44 -17.28 -5.48
CA ALA A 14 1.46 -18.38 -5.55
C ALA A 14 0.36 -18.11 -6.60
N TYR A 15 0.04 -16.84 -6.85
CA TYR A 15 -1.01 -16.41 -7.79
C TYR A 15 -0.49 -15.35 -8.77
N PRO A 16 0.42 -15.70 -9.70
CA PRO A 16 1.10 -14.71 -10.55
C PRO A 16 0.17 -13.98 -11.52
N ASN A 17 -0.98 -14.56 -11.83
CA ASN A 17 -2.01 -13.95 -12.69
C ASN A 17 -2.90 -12.94 -11.94
N VAL A 18 -2.76 -12.83 -10.61
CA VAL A 18 -3.53 -11.89 -9.80
C VAL A 18 -2.67 -10.64 -9.55
N PRO A 19 -3.13 -9.45 -9.97
CA PRO A 19 -2.38 -8.22 -9.74
C PRO A 19 -2.48 -7.77 -8.29
N VAL A 20 -1.40 -7.19 -7.78
CA VAL A 20 -1.42 -6.36 -6.55
C VAL A 20 -1.57 -4.90 -6.97
N VAL A 21 -2.59 -4.22 -6.44
CA VAL A 21 -2.83 -2.80 -6.70
C VAL A 21 -2.37 -1.98 -5.49
N PRO A 22 -1.33 -1.13 -5.63
CA PRO A 22 -0.87 -0.28 -4.54
C PRO A 22 -1.88 0.85 -4.29
N LEU A 23 -2.11 1.14 -3.01
CA LEU A 23 -3.00 2.20 -2.54
C LEU A 23 -2.25 3.06 -1.52
N SER A 24 -2.40 4.37 -1.61
CA SER A 24 -2.02 5.31 -0.55
C SER A 24 -3.27 5.95 0.03
N ILE A 25 -3.33 6.06 1.36
CA ILE A 25 -4.45 6.65 2.09
C ILE A 25 -3.91 7.72 3.02
N TYR A 26 -4.28 8.97 2.78
CA TYR A 26 -3.89 10.11 3.60
C TYR A 26 -5.09 10.60 4.44
N GLY A 27 -4.83 11.04 5.68
CA GLY A 27 -5.85 11.63 6.55
C GLY A 27 -6.72 10.65 7.34
N ALA A 28 -6.78 9.36 6.97
CA ALA A 28 -7.61 8.37 7.67
C ALA A 28 -7.29 8.22 9.18
N GLY A 29 -6.01 8.36 9.57
CA GLY A 29 -5.61 8.33 10.98
C GLY A 29 -6.09 9.52 11.81
N LYS A 30 -6.51 10.62 11.17
CA LYS A 30 -7.12 11.79 11.82
C LYS A 30 -8.64 11.60 12.01
N ALA A 31 -9.29 10.91 11.07
CA ALA A 31 -10.71 10.57 11.14
C ALA A 31 -11.05 9.58 12.27
N LEU A 32 -10.12 8.66 12.55
CA LEU A 32 -10.22 7.74 13.68
C LEU A 32 -8.86 7.52 14.33
N PRO A 33 -8.46 8.37 15.30
CA PRO A 33 -7.25 8.18 16.07
C PRO A 33 -7.28 6.86 16.82
N ARG A 34 -6.12 6.19 16.90
CA ARG A 34 -6.02 4.91 17.60
C ARG A 34 -6.30 5.10 19.09
N GLY A 35 -7.31 4.40 19.61
CA GLY A 35 -7.65 4.39 21.04
C GLY A 35 -8.69 5.42 21.45
N GLU A 36 -9.22 6.21 20.52
CA GLU A 36 -10.28 7.18 20.77
C GLU A 36 -11.59 6.72 20.09
N ALA A 37 -12.72 6.94 20.78
CA ALA A 37 -14.04 6.57 20.29
C ALA A 37 -14.75 7.70 19.51
N LEU A 38 -14.16 8.91 19.50
CA LEU A 38 -14.76 10.07 18.87
C LEU A 38 -14.41 10.10 17.38
N PHE A 39 -15.40 9.78 16.55
CA PHE A 39 -15.29 9.92 15.10
C PHE A 39 -15.50 11.38 14.71
N VAL A 40 -14.52 11.96 14.02
CA VAL A 40 -14.61 13.33 13.49
C VAL A 40 -14.56 13.27 11.97
N PRO A 41 -15.50 13.94 11.26
CA PRO A 41 -15.44 14.01 9.81
C PRO A 41 -14.18 14.75 9.34
N PHE A 42 -13.33 14.07 8.58
CA PHE A 42 -12.19 14.64 7.87
C PHE A 42 -12.22 14.23 6.40
N ILE A 43 -11.62 15.06 5.54
CA ILE A 43 -11.34 14.70 4.16
C ILE A 43 -10.22 13.65 4.17
N ILE A 44 -10.44 12.55 3.45
CA ILE A 44 -9.48 11.46 3.27
C ILE A 44 -9.18 11.37 1.79
N ASP A 45 -7.89 11.39 1.45
CA ASP A 45 -7.43 11.24 0.08
C ASP A 45 -6.97 9.80 -0.14
N VAL A 46 -7.38 9.22 -1.27
CA VAL A 46 -7.00 7.85 -1.66
C VAL A 46 -6.44 7.89 -3.07
N ASN A 47 -5.18 7.46 -3.21
CA ASN A 47 -4.53 7.33 -4.50
C ASN A 47 -4.41 5.87 -4.89
N VAL A 48 -4.85 5.56 -6.11
CA VAL A 48 -4.81 4.23 -6.68
C VAL A 48 -3.71 4.15 -7.72
N GLY A 49 -2.74 3.27 -7.50
CA GLY A 49 -1.67 3.04 -8.45
C GLY A 49 -2.01 2.00 -9.51
N LYS A 50 -1.05 1.76 -10.41
CA LYS A 50 -1.18 0.75 -11.46
C LYS A 50 -1.02 -0.66 -10.88
N ALA A 51 -1.73 -1.61 -11.48
CA ALA A 51 -1.61 -3.04 -11.17
C ALA A 51 -0.16 -3.54 -11.37
N ILE A 52 0.37 -4.26 -10.37
CA ILE A 52 1.71 -4.86 -10.40
C ILE A 52 1.55 -6.38 -10.30
N TYR A 53 2.02 -7.08 -11.33
CA TYR A 53 2.01 -8.53 -11.40
C TYR A 53 3.34 -9.10 -10.89
N TYR A 54 3.30 -10.32 -10.37
CA TYR A 54 4.51 -11.04 -10.04
C TYR A 54 5.17 -11.60 -11.31
N GLN A 55 6.43 -11.24 -11.56
CA GLN A 55 7.15 -11.60 -12.79
C GLN A 55 8.33 -12.56 -12.53
N GLY A 56 8.26 -13.38 -11.49
CA GLY A 56 9.34 -14.32 -11.13
C GLY A 56 10.56 -13.67 -10.49
N GLU A 57 10.43 -12.44 -10.00
CA GLU A 57 11.52 -11.72 -9.36
C GLU A 57 11.73 -12.15 -7.89
N ASN A 58 12.91 -11.85 -7.33
CA ASN A 58 13.18 -12.15 -5.92
C ASN A 58 12.13 -11.51 -5.00
N LYS A 59 11.62 -12.27 -4.01
CA LYS A 59 10.56 -11.83 -3.08
C LYS A 59 10.85 -10.51 -2.38
N LEU A 60 12.10 -10.28 -1.96
CA LEU A 60 12.52 -9.04 -1.31
C LEU A 60 12.49 -7.86 -2.29
N LYS A 61 12.88 -8.11 -3.54
CA LYS A 61 12.83 -7.11 -4.61
C LYS A 61 11.38 -6.74 -4.95
N TYR A 62 10.50 -7.73 -5.10
CA TYR A 62 9.06 -7.51 -5.32
C TYR A 62 8.44 -6.66 -4.19
N THR A 63 8.70 -7.03 -2.94
CA THR A 63 8.19 -6.32 -1.76
C THR A 63 8.68 -4.87 -1.73
N LYS A 64 9.97 -4.64 -2.00
CA LYS A 64 10.55 -3.28 -2.08
C LYS A 64 9.97 -2.46 -3.23
N ASN A 65 9.66 -3.08 -4.37
CA ASN A 65 9.04 -2.39 -5.49
C ASN A 65 7.61 -1.95 -5.15
N LEU A 66 6.84 -2.82 -4.47
CA LEU A 66 5.50 -2.47 -3.98
C LEU A 66 5.54 -1.34 -2.95
N GLU A 67 6.48 -1.40 -2.00
CA GLU A 67 6.67 -0.36 -1.00
C GLU A 67 6.95 1.00 -1.66
N LYS A 68 7.88 1.04 -2.62
CA LYS A 68 8.15 2.24 -3.43
C LYS A 68 6.93 2.72 -4.21
N ALA A 69 6.16 1.81 -4.80
CA ALA A 69 4.97 2.17 -5.56
C ALA A 69 3.92 2.86 -4.66
N VAL A 70 3.72 2.38 -3.43
CA VAL A 70 2.83 3.03 -2.45
C VAL A 70 3.36 4.40 -2.04
N PHE A 71 4.66 4.52 -1.76
CA PHE A 71 5.27 5.81 -1.39
C PHE A 71 5.16 6.86 -2.49
N ASN A 72 5.40 6.49 -3.76
CA ASN A 72 5.28 7.44 -4.87
C ASN A 72 3.83 7.94 -5.06
N LEU A 73 2.82 7.18 -4.60
CA LEU A 73 1.43 7.64 -4.60
C LEU A 73 1.15 8.66 -3.49
N GLU A 74 1.92 8.68 -2.40
CA GLU A 74 1.81 9.70 -1.34
C GLU A 74 2.36 11.05 -1.82
N GLU A 75 3.42 11.06 -2.64
CA GLU A 75 4.04 12.29 -3.16
C GLU A 75 3.18 13.04 -4.17
N THR A 76 2.16 12.40 -4.78
CA THR A 76 1.30 13.06 -5.78
C THR A 76 0.29 14.04 -5.14
N VAL A 77 0.15 14.06 -3.82
CA VAL A 77 -0.85 14.87 -3.09
C VAL A 77 -0.25 16.12 -2.43
N ASN A 78 1.08 16.24 -2.36
CA ASN A 78 1.77 17.39 -1.75
C ASN A 78 2.30 18.38 -2.78
#